data_AF-A0A0D6MJW4-F1
#
_entry.id   AF-A0A0D6MJW4-F1
#
_cell.length_a   1.000
_cell.length_b   1.000
_cell.length_c   1.000
_cell.angle_alpha   90.00
_cell.angle_beta   90.00
_cell.angle_gamma   90.00
#
_symmetry.space_group_name_H-M   'P 1'
#
loop_
_entity.id
_entity.type
_entity.pdbx_description
1 polymer ?
#
loop_
_entity_poly.entity_id
_entity_poly.type
_entity_poly.pdbx_seq_one_letter_code
_entity_poly.pdbx_strand_id
1 'polypeptide(L)'
;MAAWTAPAALMARSSCSPDIYVVFGAAPDPTGGPSRAMRDRIKTTAAVLHAQPDAVALLSGGFAKGRRDGLPEALMMADLLRDAGIAPHRIWQEPMAADTLDSALFCSRILRARGYRGCVGVITSAFHMPRCVVLMRIMGWRALPVPPVGDTRAISRARRWYWRAREVPAIIWDGALASAHRVIARLMRR
;
A
#
# COMPACT_ATOMS: atom_id res chain seq x y z
N MET A 1 13.79 24.26 9.91
CA MET A 1 12.53 24.05 9.16
C MET A 1 12.84 23.23 7.92
N ALA A 2 12.72 21.89 7.99
CA ALA A 2 13.05 21.01 6.86
C ALA A 2 11.85 20.92 5.92
N ALA A 3 12.04 21.38 4.67
CA ALA A 3 11.01 21.38 3.65
C ALA A 3 10.60 19.95 3.27
N TRP A 4 9.33 19.64 3.51
CA TRP A 4 8.66 18.41 3.09
C TRP A 4 8.42 18.47 1.58
N THR A 5 9.44 18.14 0.78
CA THR A 5 9.24 17.99 -0.67
C THR A 5 8.64 16.62 -0.94
N ALA A 6 7.32 16.59 -1.19
CA ALA A 6 6.64 15.43 -1.74
C ALA A 6 7.35 14.96 -3.03
N PRO A 7 7.24 13.69 -3.43
CA PRO A 7 7.81 13.18 -4.67
C PRO A 7 7.01 13.67 -5.89
N ALA A 8 6.98 14.99 -6.14
CA ALA A 8 6.26 15.65 -7.23
C ALA A 8 6.73 15.18 -8.62
N ALA A 9 8.01 14.82 -8.74
CA ALA A 9 8.62 14.44 -10.02
C ALA A 9 8.07 13.13 -10.63
N LEU A 10 7.53 12.20 -9.82
CA LEU A 10 6.93 10.97 -10.35
C LEU A 10 5.45 11.14 -10.70
N MET A 11 4.74 12.03 -9.99
CA MET A 11 3.34 12.38 -10.29
C MET A 11 3.23 13.17 -11.60
N ALA A 12 4.22 14.02 -11.91
CA ALA A 12 4.25 14.88 -13.10
C ALA A 12 4.26 14.15 -14.46
N ARG A 13 4.53 12.83 -14.49
CA ARG A 13 4.58 12.03 -15.73
C ARG A 13 3.35 11.15 -15.97
N SER A 14 2.38 11.19 -15.07
CA SER A 14 1.18 10.34 -15.12
C SER A 14 -0.02 11.21 -15.47
N SER A 15 -0.80 10.84 -16.49
CA SER A 15 -2.03 11.55 -16.90
C SER A 15 -3.20 11.43 -15.91
N CYS A 16 -2.90 11.08 -14.65
CA CYS A 16 -3.88 10.83 -13.60
C CYS A 16 -3.24 11.09 -12.25
N SER A 17 -3.89 11.93 -11.43
CA SER A 17 -3.55 12.10 -10.02
C SER A 17 -4.43 11.17 -9.18
N PRO A 18 -3.86 10.37 -8.27
CA PRO A 18 -4.64 9.55 -7.36
C PRO A 18 -5.14 10.36 -6.16
N ASP A 19 -6.44 10.28 -5.86
CA ASP A 19 -7.02 10.86 -4.65
C ASP A 19 -6.99 9.88 -3.47
N ILE A 20 -6.83 8.58 -3.77
CA ILE A 20 -6.76 7.52 -2.76
C ILE A 20 -5.43 6.80 -2.84
N TYR A 21 -4.78 6.70 -1.68
CA TYR A 21 -3.50 6.06 -1.48
C TYR A 21 -3.68 4.75 -0.72
N VAL A 22 -3.52 3.63 -1.41
CA VAL A 22 -3.52 2.29 -0.82
C VAL A 22 -2.15 2.02 -0.20
N VAL A 23 -2.13 1.88 1.12
CA VAL A 23 -0.92 1.63 1.91
C VAL A 23 -0.94 0.18 2.36
N PHE A 24 0.01 -0.61 1.86
CA PHE A 24 0.13 -2.01 2.26
C PHE A 24 0.77 -2.11 3.65
N GLY A 25 0.40 -3.16 4.37
CA GLY A 25 0.86 -3.45 5.73
C GLY A 25 2.33 -3.84 5.81
N ALA A 26 2.94 -3.51 6.94
CA ALA A 26 4.30 -3.92 7.28
C ALA A 26 4.30 -4.51 8.68
N ALA A 27 4.92 -5.68 8.84
CA ALA A 27 4.99 -6.34 10.13
C ALA A 27 5.55 -5.42 11.23
N PRO A 28 4.99 -5.49 12.46
CA PRO A 28 5.56 -4.84 13.63
C PRO A 28 6.95 -5.41 13.95
N ASP A 29 7.70 -4.70 14.78
CA ASP A 29 8.99 -5.16 15.27
C ASP A 29 8.82 -6.27 16.34
N PRO A 30 9.92 -6.91 16.80
CA PRO A 30 9.83 -7.98 17.79
C PRO A 30 9.19 -7.57 19.12
N THR A 31 9.22 -6.29 19.50
CA THR A 31 8.59 -5.80 20.73
C THR A 31 7.08 -5.55 20.57
N GLY A 32 6.56 -5.69 19.35
CA GLY A 32 5.16 -5.41 19.02
C GLY A 32 4.91 -3.95 18.63
N GLY A 33 5.96 -3.13 18.56
CA GLY A 33 5.89 -1.75 18.14
C GLY A 33 5.97 -1.58 16.62
N PRO A 34 5.82 -0.33 16.13
CA PRO A 34 5.90 -0.07 14.71
C PRO A 34 7.33 -0.25 14.18
N SER A 35 7.49 -1.14 13.21
CA SER A 35 8.79 -1.40 12.59
C SER A 35 9.29 -0.22 11.75
N ARG A 36 10.59 -0.23 11.41
CA ARG A 36 11.19 0.76 10.51
C ARG A 36 10.45 0.84 9.17
N ALA A 37 10.08 -0.30 8.60
CA ALA A 37 9.36 -0.36 7.33
C ALA A 37 7.96 0.27 7.43
N MET A 38 7.26 0.05 8.55
CA MET A 38 5.96 0.68 8.81
C MET A 38 6.11 2.20 8.93
N ARG A 39 7.06 2.67 9.74
CA ARG A 39 7.33 4.11 9.92
C ARG A 39 7.68 4.81 8.62
N ASP A 40 8.50 4.19 7.76
CA ASP A 40 8.85 4.73 6.44
C ASP A 40 7.61 4.89 5.54
N ARG A 41 6.68 3.91 5.57
CA ARG A 41 5.41 3.98 4.81
C ARG A 41 4.49 5.06 5.35
N ILE A 42 4.37 5.18 6.68
CA ILE A 42 3.56 6.23 7.30
C ILE A 42 4.13 7.61 7.01
N LYS A 43 5.45 7.79 7.11
CA LYS A 43 6.11 9.06 6.78
C LYS A 43 5.81 9.49 5.35
N THR A 44 5.85 8.54 4.41
CA THR A 44 5.51 8.77 3.00
C THR A 44 4.04 9.15 2.84
N THR A 45 3.15 8.42 3.52
CA THR A 45 1.71 8.64 3.48
C THR A 45 1.34 10.02 4.06
N ALA A 46 1.87 10.37 5.23
CA ALA A 46 1.65 11.67 5.86
C ALA A 46 2.13 12.82 4.95
N ALA A 47 3.32 12.70 4.34
CA ALA A 47 3.83 13.71 3.42
C ALA A 47 2.89 13.94 2.22
N VAL A 48 2.31 12.87 1.67
CA VAL A 48 1.34 12.96 0.58
C VAL A 48 0.03 13.60 1.06
N LEU A 49 -0.51 13.17 2.18
CA LEU A 49 -1.80 13.66 2.69
C LEU A 49 -1.72 15.13 3.17
N HIS A 50 -0.56 15.57 3.65
CA HIS A 50 -0.31 16.99 3.95
C HIS A 50 -0.21 17.83 2.67
N ALA A 51 0.36 17.28 1.59
CA ALA A 51 0.46 17.97 0.31
C ALA A 51 -0.86 17.99 -0.49
N GLN A 52 -1.79 17.08 -0.21
CA GLN A 52 -3.08 16.96 -0.90
C GLN A 52 -4.21 16.90 0.13
N PRO A 53 -4.86 18.03 0.45
CA PRO A 53 -5.85 18.11 1.53
C PRO A 53 -7.05 17.16 1.37
N ASP A 54 -7.45 16.85 0.14
CA ASP A 54 -8.59 15.98 -0.15
C ASP A 54 -8.21 14.50 -0.29
N ALA A 55 -6.91 14.18 -0.26
CA ALA A 55 -6.45 12.80 -0.43
C ALA A 55 -6.81 11.93 0.78
N VAL A 56 -7.08 10.66 0.53
CA VAL A 56 -7.43 9.65 1.54
C VAL A 56 -6.38 8.54 1.55
N ALA A 57 -6.00 8.08 2.74
CA ALA A 57 -5.21 6.87 2.91
C ALA A 57 -6.13 5.67 3.18
N LEU A 58 -5.97 4.59 2.42
CA LEU A 58 -6.58 3.29 2.69
C LEU A 58 -5.50 2.33 3.17
N LEU A 59 -5.45 2.12 4.48
CA LEU A 59 -4.47 1.30 5.17
C LEU A 59 -4.94 -0.16 5.20
N SER A 60 -4.12 -1.09 4.70
CA SER A 60 -4.43 -2.52 4.72
C SER A 60 -3.39 -3.33 5.45
N GLY A 61 -3.83 -4.31 6.23
CA GLY A 61 -2.97 -5.26 6.93
C GLY A 61 -3.63 -5.78 8.19
N GLY A 62 -3.72 -7.10 8.30
CA GLY A 62 -4.26 -7.81 9.44
C GLY A 62 -3.25 -8.03 10.55
N PHE A 63 -3.46 -9.10 11.32
CA PHE A 63 -2.55 -9.47 12.39
C PHE A 63 -1.21 -9.98 11.84
N ALA A 64 -0.12 -9.59 12.49
CA ALA A 64 1.19 -10.12 12.17
C ALA A 64 1.18 -11.66 12.29
N LYS A 65 1.85 -12.34 11.36
CA LYS A 65 1.88 -13.81 11.33
C LYS A 65 2.34 -14.38 12.68
N GLY A 66 1.50 -15.17 13.31
CA GLY A 66 1.77 -15.79 14.61
C GLY A 66 1.51 -14.91 15.84
N ARG A 67 0.99 -13.68 15.68
CA ARG A 67 0.62 -12.78 16.80
C ARG A 67 -0.83 -12.31 16.65
N ARG A 68 -1.77 -13.15 17.06
CA ARG A 68 -3.22 -12.86 17.02
C ARG A 68 -3.72 -12.02 18.21
N ASP A 69 -2.86 -11.86 19.21
CA ASP A 69 -3.04 -11.06 20.42
C ASP A 69 -2.61 -9.59 20.24
N GLY A 70 -1.92 -9.26 19.16
CA GLY A 70 -1.46 -7.90 18.84
C GLY A 70 -2.51 -7.06 18.12
N LEU A 71 -2.18 -5.79 17.85
CA LEU A 71 -3.00 -4.90 17.04
C LEU A 71 -2.80 -5.20 15.53
N PRO A 72 -3.86 -5.28 14.71
CA PRO A 72 -3.73 -5.38 13.26
C PRO A 72 -2.88 -4.23 12.69
N GLU A 73 -2.06 -4.54 11.68
CA GLU A 73 -1.14 -3.59 11.07
C GLU A 73 -1.85 -2.33 10.57
N ALA A 74 -3.05 -2.46 9.98
CA ALA A 74 -3.84 -1.33 9.51
C ALA A 74 -4.25 -0.36 10.63
N LEU A 75 -4.60 -0.88 11.81
CA LEU A 75 -5.00 -0.06 12.95
C LEU A 75 -3.78 0.66 13.54
N MET A 76 -2.66 -0.06 13.70
CA MET A 76 -1.39 0.54 14.16
C MET A 76 -0.92 1.67 13.23
N MET A 77 -1.02 1.43 11.92
CA MET A 77 -0.73 2.44 10.90
C MET A 77 -1.69 3.65 10.98
N ALA A 78 -2.95 3.42 11.34
CA ALA A 78 -3.94 4.49 11.49
C ALA A 78 -3.63 5.39 12.67
N ASP A 79 -3.23 4.80 13.80
CA ASP A 79 -2.82 5.55 15.00
C ASP A 79 -1.62 6.44 14.68
N LEU A 80 -0.61 5.90 14.00
CA LEU A 80 0.56 6.69 13.59
C LEU A 80 0.23 7.85 12.64
N LEU A 81 -0.78 7.72 11.77
CA LEU A 81 -1.22 8.83 10.92
C LEU A 81 -1.99 9.89 11.72
N ARG A 82 -2.78 9.49 12.72
CA ARG A 82 -3.45 10.44 13.61
C ARG A 82 -2.43 11.22 14.43
N ASP A 83 -1.41 10.54 14.96
CA ASP A 83 -0.28 11.17 15.67
C ASP A 83 0.49 12.15 14.75
N ALA A 84 0.53 11.88 13.45
CA ALA A 84 1.09 12.78 12.44
C ALA A 84 0.16 13.93 12.02
N GLY A 85 -0.97 14.11 12.70
CA GLY A 85 -1.92 15.22 12.49
C GLY A 85 -2.91 15.01 11.34
N ILE A 86 -3.05 13.79 10.81
CA ILE A 86 -4.01 13.51 9.74
C ILE A 86 -5.42 13.31 10.32
N ALA A 87 -6.40 14.00 9.75
CA ALA A 87 -7.78 13.93 10.21
C ALA A 87 -8.37 12.50 10.06
N PRO A 88 -9.11 11.97 11.06
CA PRO A 88 -9.61 10.59 11.05
C PRO A 88 -10.45 10.19 9.83
N HIS A 89 -11.26 11.12 9.29
CA HIS A 89 -12.11 10.86 8.12
C HIS A 89 -11.31 10.58 6.83
N ARG A 90 -10.02 10.97 6.81
CA ARG A 90 -9.09 10.74 5.70
C ARG A 90 -8.32 9.41 5.83
N ILE A 91 -8.58 8.63 6.89
CA ILE A 91 -7.89 7.39 7.20
C ILE A 91 -8.88 6.23 7.16
N TRP A 92 -8.93 5.53 6.03
CA TRP A 92 -9.70 4.31 5.88
C TRP A 92 -8.83 3.10 6.23
N GLN A 93 -9.46 2.07 6.78
CA GLN A 93 -8.78 0.93 7.36
C GLN A 93 -9.37 -0.39 6.82
N GLU A 94 -8.48 -1.33 6.54
CA GLU A 94 -8.77 -2.69 6.11
C GLU A 94 -7.91 -3.64 6.99
N PRO A 95 -8.45 -4.14 8.11
CA PRO A 95 -7.66 -4.84 9.13
C PRO A 95 -7.69 -6.38 8.99
N MET A 96 -8.15 -6.93 7.85
CA MET A 96 -8.35 -8.38 7.71
C MET A 96 -7.31 -9.06 6.84
N ALA A 97 -6.61 -8.35 5.96
CA ALA A 97 -5.67 -8.96 5.02
C ALA A 97 -4.54 -9.74 5.71
N ALA A 98 -4.41 -11.04 5.39
CA ALA A 98 -3.33 -11.87 5.90
C ALA A 98 -2.08 -11.82 5.01
N ASP A 99 -2.25 -11.48 3.74
CA ASP A 99 -1.16 -11.35 2.77
C ASP A 99 -1.39 -10.20 1.77
N THR A 100 -0.47 -10.09 0.82
CA THR A 100 -0.48 -9.01 -0.18
C THR A 100 -1.62 -9.14 -1.19
N LEU A 101 -2.07 -10.36 -1.49
CA LEU A 101 -3.21 -10.59 -2.38
C LEU A 101 -4.51 -10.20 -1.69
N ASP A 102 -4.69 -10.62 -0.44
CA ASP A 102 -5.83 -10.22 0.40
C ASP A 102 -5.91 -8.70 0.49
N SER A 103 -4.79 -8.02 0.75
CA SER A 103 -4.73 -6.55 0.77
C SER A 103 -5.26 -5.95 -0.53
N ALA A 104 -4.83 -6.47 -1.69
CA ALA A 104 -5.29 -5.97 -2.98
C ALA A 104 -6.79 -6.24 -3.18
N LEU A 105 -7.28 -7.42 -2.80
CA LEU A 105 -8.68 -7.83 -2.94
C LEU A 105 -9.61 -7.00 -2.04
N PHE A 106 -9.30 -6.91 -0.75
CA PHE A 106 -10.12 -6.22 0.25
C PHE A 106 -10.11 -4.71 0.04
N CYS A 107 -8.94 -4.11 -0.26
CA CYS A 107 -8.89 -2.71 -0.67
C CYS A 107 -9.76 -2.46 -1.91
N SER A 108 -9.68 -3.34 -2.91
CA SER A 108 -10.51 -3.21 -4.12
C SER A 108 -12.00 -3.31 -3.82
N ARG A 109 -12.41 -4.15 -2.87
CA ARG A 109 -13.81 -4.25 -2.43
C ARG A 109 -14.26 -2.96 -1.75
N ILE A 110 -13.44 -2.41 -0.85
CA ILE A 110 -13.70 -1.15 -0.15
C ILE A 110 -13.84 0.02 -1.13
N LEU A 111 -12.91 0.16 -2.07
CA LEU A 111 -12.91 1.22 -3.08
C LEU A 111 -14.16 1.16 -3.95
N ARG A 112 -14.54 -0.04 -4.44
CA ARG A 112 -15.75 -0.22 -5.27
C ARG A 112 -17.04 0.02 -4.49
N ALA A 113 -17.12 -0.44 -3.23
CA ALA A 113 -18.29 -0.21 -2.38
C ALA A 113 -18.52 1.29 -2.13
N ARG A 114 -17.45 2.09 -2.13
CA ARG A 114 -17.51 3.55 -2.03
C ARG A 114 -17.65 4.26 -3.39
N GLY A 115 -17.85 3.53 -4.47
CA GLY A 115 -18.03 4.10 -5.81
C GLY A 115 -16.78 4.69 -6.45
N TYR A 116 -15.59 4.46 -5.89
CA TYR A 116 -14.35 5.03 -6.44
C TYR A 116 -14.00 4.42 -7.80
N ARG A 117 -13.64 5.26 -8.77
CA ARG A 117 -13.24 4.85 -10.14
C ARG A 117 -11.95 5.52 -10.64
N GLY A 118 -11.29 6.32 -9.82
CA GLY A 118 -10.07 7.03 -10.16
C GLY A 118 -8.82 6.16 -10.12
N CYS A 119 -7.66 6.81 -10.22
CA CYS A 119 -6.36 6.15 -10.06
C CYS A 119 -6.02 5.98 -8.59
N VAL A 120 -5.28 4.93 -8.27
CA VAL A 120 -4.84 4.67 -6.89
C VAL A 120 -3.34 4.85 -6.77
N GLY A 121 -2.91 5.57 -5.76
CA GLY A 121 -1.51 5.62 -5.35
C GLY A 121 -1.18 4.38 -4.53
N VAL A 122 -0.07 3.71 -4.81
CA VAL A 122 0.37 2.53 -4.06
C VAL A 122 1.58 2.92 -3.23
N ILE A 123 1.46 2.80 -1.90
CA ILE A 123 2.54 3.04 -0.95
C ILE A 123 2.92 1.71 -0.29
N THR A 124 4.19 1.34 -0.43
CA THR A 124 4.80 0.16 0.20
C THR A 124 6.33 0.33 0.20
N SER A 125 7.05 -0.64 0.76
CA SER A 125 8.51 -0.66 0.69
C SER A 125 9.00 -0.92 -0.74
N ALA A 126 10.15 -0.34 -1.12
CA ALA A 126 10.66 -0.35 -2.49
C ALA A 126 10.76 -1.75 -3.14
N PHE A 127 11.00 -2.79 -2.33
CA PHE A 127 11.10 -4.18 -2.81
C PHE A 127 9.74 -4.82 -3.12
N HIS A 128 8.67 -4.46 -2.41
CA HIS A 128 7.31 -4.97 -2.66
C HIS A 128 6.52 -4.14 -3.67
N MET A 129 7.01 -2.94 -4.02
CA MET A 129 6.32 -2.02 -4.93
C MET A 129 5.88 -2.68 -6.25
N PRO A 130 6.72 -3.49 -6.95
CA PRO A 130 6.29 -4.13 -8.20
C PRO A 130 5.10 -5.06 -8.00
N ARG A 131 5.14 -5.91 -6.95
CA ARG A 131 4.08 -6.88 -6.66
C ARG A 131 2.75 -6.20 -6.33
N CYS A 132 2.79 -5.21 -5.43
CA CYS A 132 1.61 -4.45 -5.04
C CYS A 132 0.96 -3.73 -6.24
N VAL A 133 1.75 -3.08 -7.09
CA VAL A 133 1.25 -2.39 -8.29
C VAL A 133 0.64 -3.37 -9.29
N VAL A 134 1.30 -4.52 -9.53
CA VAL A 134 0.77 -5.57 -10.43
C VAL A 134 -0.57 -6.09 -9.93
N LEU A 135 -0.68 -6.43 -8.64
CA LEU A 135 -1.92 -6.94 -8.07
C LEU A 135 -3.06 -5.92 -8.17
N MET A 136 -2.81 -4.64 -7.85
CA MET A 136 -3.83 -3.60 -8.01
C MET A 136 -4.26 -3.41 -9.47
N ARG A 137 -3.33 -3.55 -10.44
CA ARG A 137 -3.67 -3.53 -11.88
C ARG A 137 -4.48 -4.74 -12.29
N ILE A 138 -4.16 -5.94 -11.80
CA ILE A 138 -4.96 -7.15 -12.03
C ILE A 138 -6.36 -7.00 -11.43
N MET A 139 -6.50 -6.28 -10.31
CA MET A 139 -7.81 -5.90 -9.76
C MET A 139 -8.54 -4.83 -10.59
N GLY A 140 -7.92 -4.29 -11.63
CA GLY A 140 -8.52 -3.35 -12.58
C GLY A 140 -8.35 -1.88 -12.22
N TRP A 141 -7.44 -1.55 -11.31
CA TRP A 141 -7.12 -0.17 -10.96
C TRP A 141 -6.00 0.39 -11.82
N ARG A 142 -6.08 1.68 -12.14
CA ARG A 142 -4.95 2.47 -12.63
C ARG A 142 -4.02 2.77 -11.45
N ALA A 143 -3.13 1.82 -11.13
CA ALA A 143 -2.22 1.91 -9.99
C ALA A 143 -0.89 2.60 -10.34
N LEU A 144 -0.56 3.62 -9.55
CA LEU A 144 0.66 4.43 -9.65
C LEU A 144 1.56 4.19 -8.44
N PRO A 145 2.84 3.79 -8.61
CA PRO A 145 3.75 3.63 -7.49
C PRO A 145 4.06 4.98 -6.86
N VAL A 146 4.05 5.06 -5.53
CA VAL A 146 4.47 6.24 -4.77
C VAL A 146 5.79 5.91 -4.07
N PRO A 147 6.90 6.57 -4.42
CA PRO A 147 8.20 6.26 -3.85
C PRO A 147 8.25 6.71 -2.38
N PRO A 148 8.98 5.97 -1.52
CA PRO A 148 9.12 6.33 -0.12
C PRO A 148 9.87 7.67 0.05
N VAL A 149 9.48 8.47 1.04
CA VAL A 149 10.17 9.73 1.36
C VAL A 149 11.41 9.48 2.23
N GLY A 150 12.56 10.05 1.85
CA GLY A 150 13.82 9.96 2.57
C GLY A 150 14.95 9.29 1.78
N ASP A 151 16.10 9.12 2.41
CA ASP A 151 17.30 8.55 1.78
C ASP A 151 17.04 7.10 1.36
N THR A 152 16.67 6.94 0.09
CA THR A 152 16.80 5.67 -0.59
C THR A 152 18.29 5.40 -0.72
N ARG A 153 18.94 4.96 0.38
CA ARG A 153 20.30 4.43 0.33
C ARG A 153 20.37 3.59 -0.92
N ALA A 154 21.27 3.94 -1.84
CA ALA A 154 21.39 3.30 -3.12
C ALA A 154 21.68 1.82 -2.89
N ILE A 155 20.61 1.01 -2.78
CA ILE A 155 20.72 -0.44 -2.70
C ILE A 155 21.47 -0.82 -3.97
N SER A 156 22.61 -1.50 -3.83
CA SER A 156 23.45 -1.85 -4.97
C SER A 156 22.59 -2.49 -6.07
N ARG A 157 22.92 -2.26 -7.35
CA ARG A 157 22.14 -2.81 -8.47
C ARG A 157 21.93 -4.33 -8.30
N ALA A 158 22.95 -5.04 -7.82
CA ALA A 158 22.88 -6.46 -7.48
C ALA A 158 21.84 -6.78 -6.40
N ARG A 159 21.82 -6.04 -5.30
CA ARG A 159 20.86 -6.28 -4.21
C ARG A 159 19.43 -5.88 -4.63
N ARG A 160 19.25 -4.87 -5.49
CA ARG A 160 17.95 -4.58 -6.14
C ARG A 160 17.47 -5.73 -7.03
N TRP A 161 18.35 -6.28 -7.86
CA TRP A 161 18.03 -7.42 -8.72
C TRP A 161 17.73 -8.69 -7.93
N TYR A 162 18.48 -8.98 -6.87
CA TYR A 162 18.22 -10.09 -5.96
C TYR A 162 16.81 -10.01 -5.34
N TRP A 163 16.44 -8.85 -4.76
CA TRP A 163 15.11 -8.67 -4.17
C TRP A 163 13.99 -8.71 -5.23
N ARG A 164 14.22 -8.18 -6.43
CA ARG A 164 13.26 -8.29 -7.56
C ARG A 164 13.08 -9.73 -8.00
N ALA A 165 14.16 -10.48 -8.18
CA ALA A 165 14.13 -11.88 -8.59
C ALA A 165 13.40 -12.75 -7.57
N ARG A 166 13.60 -12.48 -6.27
CA ARG A 166 12.89 -13.18 -5.19
C ARG A 166 11.37 -12.93 -5.19
N GLU A 167 10.92 -11.76 -5.66
CA GLU A 167 9.48 -11.48 -5.78
C GLU A 167 8.87 -12.07 -7.07
N VAL A 168 9.66 -12.49 -8.06
CA VAL A 168 9.13 -13.03 -9.34
C VAL A 168 8.24 -14.26 -9.13
N PRO A 169 8.64 -15.29 -8.36
CA PRO A 169 7.76 -16.43 -8.09
C PRO A 169 6.47 -16.03 -7.39
N ALA A 170 6.55 -15.11 -6.41
CA ALA A 170 5.36 -14.59 -5.72
C ALA A 170 4.45 -13.79 -6.66
N ILE A 171 5.02 -12.97 -7.56
CA ILE A 171 4.26 -12.21 -8.56
C ILE A 171 3.54 -13.15 -9.54
N ILE A 172 4.20 -14.22 -9.99
CA ILE A 172 3.61 -15.20 -10.91
C ILE A 172 2.47 -15.95 -10.21
N TRP A 173 2.71 -16.44 -9.00
CA TRP A 173 1.72 -17.19 -8.22
C TRP A 173 0.52 -16.31 -7.81
N ASP A 174 0.77 -15.17 -7.17
CA ASP A 174 -0.27 -14.24 -6.72
C ASP A 174 -1.04 -13.67 -7.92
N GLY A 175 -0.35 -13.44 -9.05
CA GLY A 175 -0.96 -12.99 -10.29
C GLY A 175 -1.90 -14.01 -10.92
N ALA A 176 -1.53 -15.30 -10.89
CA ALA A 176 -2.39 -16.39 -11.35
C ALA A 176 -3.64 -16.52 -10.45
N LEU A 177 -3.46 -16.47 -9.13
CA LEU A 177 -4.56 -16.57 -8.16
C LEU A 177 -5.51 -15.37 -8.25
N ALA A 178 -4.97 -14.15 -8.38
CA ALA A 178 -5.74 -12.94 -8.60
C ALA A 178 -6.56 -13.00 -9.91
N SER A 179 -5.97 -13.54 -10.98
CA SER A 179 -6.64 -13.70 -12.27
C SER A 179 -7.79 -14.71 -12.20
N ALA A 180 -7.56 -15.86 -11.55
CA ALA A 180 -8.59 -16.85 -11.29
C ALA A 180 -9.75 -16.26 -10.47
N HIS A 181 -9.46 -15.53 -9.39
CA HIS A 181 -10.50 -14.87 -8.59
C HIS A 181 -11.31 -13.86 -9.41
N ARG A 182 -10.67 -13.09 -10.30
CA ARG A 182 -11.37 -12.14 -11.19
C ARG A 182 -12.28 -12.83 -12.19
N VAL A 183 -11.87 -13.98 -12.72
CA VAL A 183 -12.67 -14.80 -13.65
C VAL A 183 -13.85 -15.44 -12.91
N ILE A 184 -13.62 -16.08 -11.78
CA ILE A 184 -14.66 -16.69 -10.95
C ILE A 184 -15.69 -15.66 -10.51
N ALA A 185 -15.25 -14.49 -10.01
CA ALA A 185 -16.16 -13.41 -9.64
C ALA A 185 -16.92 -12.79 -10.82
N ARG A 186 -16.47 -12.97 -12.07
CA ARG A 186 -17.25 -12.59 -13.27
C ARG A 186 -18.29 -13.65 -13.64
N LEU A 187 -17.96 -14.92 -13.45
CA LEU A 187 -18.84 -16.05 -13.73
C LEU A 187 -19.99 -16.15 -12.71
N MET A 188 -19.72 -15.95 -11.42
CA MET A 188 -20.75 -15.99 -10.36
C MET A 188 -21.69 -14.77 -10.34
N ARG A 189 -21.49 -13.78 -11.21
CA ARG A 189 -22.36 -12.60 -11.38
C ARG A 189 -23.29 -12.70 -12.59
N ARG A 190 -23.32 -13.85 -13.26
CA ARG A 190 -24.30 -14.23 -14.29
C ARG A 190 -25.28 -15.21 -13.68
#